data_AF-A0A7J4NXL1-F1
#
_entry.id   AF-A0A7J4NXL1-F1
#
_cell.length_a   1.000
_cell.length_b   1.000
_cell.length_c   1.000
_cell.angle_alpha   90.00
_cell.angle_beta   90.00
_cell.angle_gamma   90.00
#
_symmetry.space_group_name_H-M   'P 1'
#
loop_
_entity.id
_entity.type
_entity.pdbx_description
1 polymer ?
#
loop_
_entity_poly.entity_id
_entity_poly.type
_entity_poly.pdbx_seq_one_letter_code
_entity_poly.pdbx_strand_id
1 'polypeptide(L)'
;GNPLPTINTLVDAYNLASVATSIPFGAFDTDRMRGTPVMREAKPGEEFLGIGMEKPIQLSGGEAVIQDDDRLVAVYPYRDADYSKVTTSTRNLLLLTCGVPGIGADVLERAEVVGVEYISRFCGGSPS
;
A
#
# COMPACT_ATOMS: atom_id res chain seq x y z
N GLY A 1 -13.54 -5.75 18.38
CA GLY A 1 -12.49 -5.74 17.36
C GLY A 1 -11.28 -6.46 17.92
N ASN A 2 -10.49 -7.11 17.05
CA ASN A 2 -9.21 -7.68 17.46
C ASN A 2 -8.18 -6.55 17.68
N PRO A 3 -7.17 -6.74 18.55
CA PRO A 3 -6.08 -5.78 18.67
C PRO A 3 -5.35 -5.62 17.34
N LEU A 4 -4.77 -4.44 17.11
CA LEU A 4 -3.89 -4.23 15.96
C LEU A 4 -2.69 -5.19 16.09
N PRO A 5 -2.40 -6.01 15.08
CA PRO A 5 -1.24 -6.87 15.12
C PRO A 5 0.03 -6.03 15.08
N THR A 6 1.06 -6.46 15.80
CA THR A 6 2.43 -5.93 15.68
C THR A 6 3.16 -6.75 14.62
N ILE A 7 3.62 -6.10 13.55
CA ILE A 7 4.24 -6.76 12.40
C ILE A 7 5.71 -6.38 12.30
N ASN A 8 6.00 -5.10 12.08
CA ASN A 8 7.33 -4.50 12.14
C ASN A 8 7.19 -2.98 12.28
N THR A 9 8.26 -2.29 12.64
CA THR A 9 8.23 -0.84 12.92
C THR A 9 7.63 -0.01 11.78
N LEU A 10 7.94 -0.32 10.52
CA LEU A 10 7.42 0.42 9.38
C LEU A 10 5.93 0.14 9.16
N VAL A 11 5.54 -1.14 9.21
CA VAL A 11 4.15 -1.55 9.04
C VAL A 11 3.26 -0.99 10.15
N ASP A 12 3.74 -1.04 11.38
CA ASP A 12 3.02 -0.56 12.54
C ASP A 12 2.93 0.98 12.51
N ALA A 13 3.95 1.68 12.00
CA ALA A 13 3.94 3.14 11.86
C ALA A 13 2.88 3.63 10.87
N TYR A 14 2.81 3.05 9.66
CA TYR A 14 1.79 3.47 8.70
C TYR A 14 0.39 2.99 9.12
N ASN A 15 0.26 1.82 9.76
CA ASN A 15 -1.04 1.37 10.30
C ASN A 15 -1.55 2.29 11.42
N LEU A 16 -0.64 2.80 12.26
CA LEU A 16 -0.99 3.81 13.25
C LEU A 16 -1.45 5.11 12.59
N ALA A 17 -0.82 5.53 11.49
CA ALA A 17 -1.27 6.67 10.69
C ALA A 17 -2.64 6.40 10.05
N SER A 18 -2.89 5.18 9.54
CA SER A 18 -4.19 4.78 9.01
C SER A 18 -5.30 4.97 10.05
N VAL A 19 -5.06 4.50 11.27
CA VAL A 19 -6.02 4.61 12.38
C VAL A 19 -6.22 6.06 12.81
N ALA A 20 -5.14 6.85 12.87
CA ALA A 20 -5.20 8.25 13.27
C ALA A 20 -5.98 9.13 12.26
N THR A 21 -5.90 8.79 10.98
CA THR A 21 -6.46 9.61 9.88
C THR A 21 -7.77 9.05 9.32
N SER A 22 -8.10 7.80 9.65
CA SER A 22 -9.18 7.03 9.03
C SER A 22 -9.01 6.84 7.52
N ILE A 23 -7.78 6.95 7.01
CA ILE A 23 -7.42 6.72 5.60
C ILE A 23 -6.53 5.48 5.51
N PRO A 24 -6.88 4.46 4.73
CA PRO A 24 -6.02 3.31 4.53
C PRO A 24 -4.79 3.70 3.69
N PHE A 25 -3.62 3.24 4.13
CA PHE A 25 -2.37 3.38 3.38
C PHE A 25 -1.96 2.04 2.77
N GLY A 26 -1.58 2.06 1.49
CA GLY A 26 -0.75 1.04 0.86
C GLY A 26 0.73 1.41 1.01
N ALA A 27 1.58 0.42 1.24
CA ALA A 27 3.01 0.64 1.45
C ALA A 27 3.82 -0.40 0.65
N PHE A 28 4.67 0.09 -0.27
CA PHE A 28 5.37 -0.76 -1.23
C PHE A 28 6.87 -0.49 -1.25
N ASP A 29 7.66 -1.55 -1.28
CA ASP A 29 9.10 -1.49 -1.45
C ASP A 29 9.45 -1.17 -2.91
N THR A 30 9.85 0.06 -3.19
CA THR A 30 10.10 0.52 -4.57
C THR A 30 11.37 -0.07 -5.16
N ASP A 31 12.30 -0.59 -4.34
CA ASP A 31 13.47 -1.32 -4.83
C ASP A 31 13.08 -2.67 -5.45
N ARG A 32 11.84 -3.14 -5.23
CA ARG A 32 11.28 -4.39 -5.75
C ARG A 32 10.24 -4.17 -6.86
N MET A 33 9.98 -2.92 -7.22
CA MET A 33 9.01 -2.51 -8.24
C MET A 33 9.71 -1.99 -9.49
N ARG A 34 8.97 -1.87 -10.59
CA ARG A 34 9.48 -1.30 -11.85
C ARG A 34 8.60 -0.17 -12.37
N GLY A 35 9.23 0.96 -12.66
CA GLY A 35 8.56 2.13 -13.21
C GLY A 35 7.64 2.84 -12.22
N THR A 36 6.72 3.62 -12.77
CA THR A 36 5.75 4.39 -11.99
C THR A 36 4.44 3.61 -11.94
N PRO A 37 3.93 3.27 -10.74
CA PRO A 37 2.71 2.49 -10.65
C PRO A 37 1.51 3.29 -11.15
N VAL A 38 0.57 2.58 -11.78
CA VAL A 38 -0.66 3.14 -12.31
C VAL A 38 -1.87 2.41 -11.73
N MET A 39 -2.93 3.17 -11.44
CA MET A 39 -4.23 2.61 -11.09
C MET A 39 -5.04 2.37 -12.37
N ARG A 40 -5.64 1.18 -12.48
CA ARG A 40 -6.53 0.81 -13.59
C ARG A 40 -7.53 -0.26 -13.17
N GLU A 41 -8.47 -0.57 -14.04
CA GLU A 41 -9.31 -1.75 -13.89
C GLU A 41 -8.55 -3.02 -14.29
N ALA A 42 -8.77 -4.10 -13.52
CA ALA A 42 -8.26 -5.43 -13.81
C ALA A 42 -8.94 -6.00 -15.05
N LYS A 43 -8.18 -6.81 -15.80
CA LYS A 43 -8.71 -7.64 -16.88
C LYS A 43 -9.07 -9.02 -16.33
N PRO A 44 -10.11 -9.68 -16.88
CA PRO A 44 -10.42 -11.05 -16.50
C PRO A 44 -9.21 -11.98 -16.71
N GLY A 45 -8.93 -12.82 -15.71
CA GLY A 45 -7.86 -13.81 -15.77
C GLY A 45 -6.46 -13.31 -15.38
N GLU A 46 -6.30 -12.04 -15.00
CA GLU A 46 -5.04 -11.57 -14.43
C GLU A 46 -4.73 -12.30 -13.11
N GLU A 47 -3.47 -12.70 -12.92
CA GLU A 47 -3.04 -13.40 -11.71
C GLU A 47 -2.55 -12.43 -10.64
N PHE A 48 -2.94 -12.69 -9.39
CA PHE A 48 -2.52 -11.90 -8.25
C PHE A 48 -2.10 -12.80 -7.09
N LEU A 49 -0.89 -12.58 -6.55
CA LEU A 49 -0.40 -13.23 -5.34
C LEU A 49 -0.18 -12.18 -4.25
N GLY A 50 -1.14 -12.11 -3.33
CA GLY A 50 -1.14 -11.18 -2.22
C GLY A 50 -0.34 -11.66 -1.00
N ILE A 51 -0.02 -10.73 -0.10
CA ILE A 51 0.62 -11.03 1.19
C ILE A 51 -0.20 -12.08 1.95
N GLY A 52 0.47 -13.13 2.42
CA GLY A 52 -0.15 -14.21 3.21
C GLY A 52 -1.00 -15.19 2.41
N MET A 53 -0.98 -15.13 1.08
CA MET A 53 -1.61 -16.12 0.21
C MET A 53 -0.62 -17.23 -0.14
N GLU A 54 -1.07 -18.49 -0.15
CA GLU A 54 -0.23 -19.63 -0.54
C GLU A 54 -0.07 -19.78 -2.05
N LYS A 55 -1.08 -19.34 -2.82
CA LYS A 55 -1.15 -19.48 -4.28
C LYS A 55 -1.78 -18.23 -4.91
N PRO A 56 -1.43 -17.91 -6.16
CA PRO A 56 -2.10 -16.82 -6.89
C PRO A 56 -3.58 -17.12 -7.09
N ILE A 57 -4.39 -16.06 -7.14
CA ILE A 57 -5.78 -16.10 -7.60
C ILE A 57 -5.88 -15.49 -8.99
N GLN A 58 -6.95 -15.82 -9.71
CA GLN A 58 -7.33 -15.12 -10.93
C GLN A 58 -8.40 -14.07 -10.61
N LEU A 59 -8.21 -12.86 -11.11
CA LEU A 59 -9.16 -11.77 -10.99
C LEU A 59 -10.31 -11.94 -11.99
N SER A 60 -11.50 -11.47 -11.61
CA SER A 60 -12.70 -11.56 -12.45
C SER A 60 -12.76 -10.46 -13.50
N GLY A 61 -12.03 -9.37 -13.30
CA GLY A 61 -12.05 -8.16 -14.12
C GLY A 61 -12.92 -7.06 -13.51
N GLY A 62 -12.53 -5.81 -13.75
CA GLY A 62 -13.19 -4.61 -13.20
C GLY A 62 -12.75 -4.23 -11.78
N GLU A 63 -11.98 -5.06 -11.08
CA GLU A 63 -11.38 -4.68 -9.81
C GLU A 63 -10.40 -3.52 -9.99
N ALA A 64 -10.39 -2.55 -9.07
CA ALA A 64 -9.37 -1.51 -9.07
C ALA A 64 -8.02 -2.12 -8.66
N VAL A 65 -7.03 -2.03 -9.52
CA VAL A 65 -5.68 -2.56 -9.28
C VAL A 65 -4.63 -1.49 -9.44
N ILE A 66 -3.55 -1.64 -8.68
CA ILE A 66 -2.30 -0.93 -8.91
C ILE A 66 -1.38 -1.90 -9.64
N GLN A 67 -0.82 -1.49 -10.77
CA GLN A 67 0.25 -2.23 -11.44
C GLN A 67 1.52 -1.39 -11.48
N ASP A 68 2.67 -2.06 -11.43
CA ASP A 68 3.92 -1.49 -11.91
C ASP A 68 4.10 -1.86 -13.40
N ASP A 69 5.27 -1.60 -13.98
CA ASP A 69 5.53 -1.89 -15.40
C ASP A 69 5.51 -3.38 -15.74
N ASP A 70 5.67 -4.26 -14.74
CA ASP A 70 5.81 -5.70 -14.92
C ASP A 70 4.56 -6.49 -14.48
N ARG A 71 3.93 -6.13 -13.34
CA ARG A 71 2.85 -6.92 -12.71
C ARG A 71 2.03 -6.15 -11.66
N LEU A 72 0.94 -6.78 -11.21
CA LEU A 72 0.02 -6.22 -10.20
C LEU A 72 0.70 -6.05 -8.84
N VAL A 73 0.67 -4.84 -8.28
CA VAL A 73 1.22 -4.44 -6.97
C VAL A 73 0.16 -4.54 -5.87
N ALA A 74 -1.11 -4.26 -6.18
CA ALA A 74 -2.20 -4.36 -5.22
C ALA A 74 -3.55 -4.53 -5.93
N VAL A 75 -4.49 -5.16 -5.23
CA VAL A 75 -5.94 -5.10 -5.53
C VAL A 75 -6.56 -4.18 -4.49
N TYR A 76 -7.03 -3.01 -4.91
CA TYR A 76 -7.54 -1.98 -4.00
C TYR A 76 -9.04 -2.16 -3.73
N PRO A 77 -9.52 -1.97 -2.49
CA PRO A 77 -8.80 -1.75 -1.22
C PRO A 77 -8.56 -3.06 -0.46
N TYR A 78 -8.34 -4.17 -1.16
CA TYR A 78 -8.34 -5.52 -0.59
C TYR A 78 -6.97 -5.94 -0.06
N ARG A 79 -5.92 -5.93 -0.90
CA ARG A 79 -4.64 -6.57 -0.55
C ARG A 79 -3.49 -6.13 -1.44
N ASP A 80 -2.31 -6.05 -0.82
CA ASP A 80 -1.02 -5.78 -1.49
C ASP A 80 -0.33 -7.09 -1.93
N ALA A 81 0.48 -7.01 -2.99
CA ALA A 81 1.22 -8.14 -3.53
C ALA A 81 2.37 -8.57 -2.61
N ASP A 82 2.66 -9.87 -2.54
CA ASP A 82 3.72 -10.37 -1.65
C ASP A 82 5.13 -9.94 -2.10
N TYR A 83 5.35 -9.77 -3.41
CA TYR A 83 6.68 -9.46 -3.94
C TYR A 83 7.14 -8.02 -3.63
N SER A 84 6.22 -7.07 -3.52
CA SER A 84 6.51 -5.66 -3.26
C SER A 84 6.29 -5.28 -1.79
N LYS A 85 6.01 -6.26 -0.92
CA LYS A 85 5.78 -6.00 0.50
C LYS A 85 6.98 -5.35 1.16
N VAL A 86 6.70 -4.41 2.04
CA VAL A 86 7.71 -3.81 2.90
C VAL A 86 8.24 -4.81 3.93
N THR A 87 9.52 -4.68 4.24
CA THR A 87 10.21 -5.50 5.24
C THR A 87 11.15 -4.62 6.06
N THR A 88 11.80 -5.19 7.07
CA THR A 88 12.83 -4.47 7.83
C THR A 88 14.08 -4.12 7.00
N SER A 89 14.25 -4.72 5.82
CA SER A 89 15.33 -4.37 4.89
C SER A 89 14.96 -3.32 3.86
N THR A 90 13.68 -2.91 3.78
CA THR A 90 13.23 -1.87 2.85
C THR A 90 13.98 -0.55 3.10
N ARG A 91 14.35 0.14 2.03
CA ARG A 91 15.09 1.42 2.07
C ARG A 91 14.34 2.53 1.35
N ASN A 92 13.73 2.18 0.21
CA ASN A 92 12.89 3.09 -0.56
C ASN A 92 11.43 2.62 -0.49
N LEU A 93 10.54 3.54 -0.14
CA LEU A 93 9.14 3.28 0.15
C LEU A 93 8.25 4.15 -0.73
N LEU A 94 7.26 3.53 -1.36
CA LEU A 94 6.09 4.23 -1.87
C LEU A 94 4.95 4.08 -0.88
N LEU A 95 4.49 5.20 -0.34
CA LEU A 95 3.29 5.29 0.48
C LEU A 95 2.14 5.78 -0.42
N LEU A 96 1.06 5.00 -0.48
CA LEU A 96 -0.09 5.27 -1.33
C LEU A 96 -1.34 5.52 -0.48
N THR A 97 -2.00 6.65 -0.71
CA THR A 97 -3.38 6.90 -0.29
C THR A 97 -4.26 6.98 -1.54
N CYS A 98 -5.51 6.56 -1.42
CA CYS A 98 -6.45 6.62 -2.54
C CYS A 98 -7.75 7.29 -2.10
N GLY A 99 -8.13 8.33 -2.84
CA GLY A 99 -9.41 8.99 -2.66
C GLY A 99 -10.55 8.08 -3.12
N VAL A 100 -11.63 8.05 -2.34
CA VAL A 100 -12.92 7.50 -2.75
C VAL A 100 -13.95 8.63 -2.77
N PRO A 101 -15.07 8.50 -3.50
CA PRO A 101 -16.12 9.51 -3.50
C PRO A 101 -16.52 9.92 -2.07
N GLY A 102 -16.48 11.22 -1.79
CA GLY A 102 -16.77 11.78 -0.47
C GLY A 102 -15.55 12.07 0.42
N ILE A 103 -14.35 11.64 0.03
CA ILE A 103 -13.09 12.04 0.68
C ILE A 103 -12.41 13.13 -0.14
N GLY A 104 -12.26 14.31 0.46
CA GLY A 104 -11.59 15.47 -0.16
C GLY A 104 -10.09 15.28 -0.26
N ALA A 105 -9.46 15.94 -1.25
CA ALA A 105 -8.02 15.92 -1.43
C ALA A 105 -7.26 16.43 -0.20
N ASP A 106 -7.83 17.42 0.50
CA ASP A 106 -7.28 17.97 1.74
C ASP A 106 -7.19 16.92 2.87
N VAL A 107 -8.10 15.93 2.89
CA VAL A 107 -8.06 14.82 3.85
C VAL A 107 -6.92 13.87 3.50
N LEU A 108 -6.73 13.57 2.22
CA LEU A 108 -5.65 12.70 1.75
C LEU A 108 -4.28 13.33 1.97
N GLU A 109 -4.14 14.63 1.68
CA GLU A 109 -2.91 15.40 1.93
C GLU A 109 -2.56 15.42 3.42
N ARG A 110 -3.56 15.65 4.30
CA ARG A 110 -3.34 15.54 5.76
C ARG A 110 -2.93 14.14 6.18
N ALA A 111 -3.53 13.11 5.58
CA ALA A 111 -3.17 11.73 5.88
C ALA A 111 -1.72 11.46 5.47
N GLU A 112 -1.32 11.84 4.25
CA GLU A 112 0.05 11.72 3.76
C GLU A 112 1.06 12.36 4.71
N VAL A 113 0.81 13.59 5.17
CA VAL A 113 1.66 14.28 6.14
C VAL A 113 1.81 13.47 7.43
N VAL A 114 0.70 12.96 8.00
CA VAL A 114 0.74 12.14 9.23
C VAL A 114 1.48 10.81 8.99
N GLY A 115 1.29 10.19 7.83
CA GLY A 115 2.00 8.97 7.43
C GLY A 115 3.51 9.19 7.37
N VAL A 116 3.95 10.24 6.68
CA VAL A 116 5.36 10.63 6.59
C VAL A 116 5.93 10.97 7.96
N GLU A 117 5.19 11.72 8.80
CA GLU A 117 5.62 12.06 10.16
C GLU A 117 5.86 10.81 11.00
N TYR A 118 4.91 9.86 11.02
CA TYR A 118 5.03 8.66 11.84
C TYR A 118 6.14 7.74 11.35
N ILE A 119 6.23 7.54 10.03
CA ILE A 119 7.33 6.75 9.44
C ILE A 119 8.67 7.39 9.77
N SER A 120 8.82 8.71 9.57
CA SER A 120 10.07 9.43 9.86
C SER A 120 10.44 9.37 11.33
N ARG A 121 9.45 9.49 12.23
CA ARG A 121 9.66 9.44 13.68
C ARG A 121 10.18 8.08 14.16
N PHE A 122 9.64 6.98 13.62
CA PHE A 122 9.94 5.64 14.12
C PHE A 122 10.97 4.88 13.28
N CYS A 123 11.10 5.19 12.00
CA CYS A 123 12.00 4.52 11.04
C CYS A 123 13.10 5.43 10.50
N GLY A 124 12.99 6.75 10.66
CA GLY A 124 13.85 7.73 9.99
C GLY A 124 13.50 7.91 8.51
N GLY A 125 14.47 8.34 7.71
CA GLY A 125 14.27 8.62 6.28
C GLY A 125 13.83 10.06 6.01
N SER A 126 13.60 10.38 4.74
CA SER A 126 13.12 11.68 4.31
C SER A 126 12.25 11.52 3.06
N PRO A 127 11.13 12.25 2.96
CA PRO A 127 10.32 12.25 1.75
C PRO A 127 11.14 12.82 0.58
N SER A 128 10.90 12.29 -0.62
CA SER A 128 11.50 12.72 -1.89
C SER A 128 10.58 13.64 -2.66
#